data_AF-A0A7C2QSB6-F1
#
_entry.id   AF-A0A7C2QSB6-F1
#
_cell.length_a   1.000
_cell.length_b   1.000
_cell.length_c   1.000
_cell.angle_alpha   90.00
_cell.angle_beta   90.00
_cell.angle_gamma   90.00
#
_symmetry.space_group_name_H-M   'P 1'
#
loop_
_entity.id
_entity.type
_entity.pdbx_description
1 polymer ?
#
loop_
_entity_poly.entity_id
_entity_poly.type
_entity_poly.pdbx_seq_one_letter_code
_entity_poly.pdbx_strand_id
1 'polypeptide(L)'
;VWESSLPNTLKSCGIEYTFLNEHAFLAAHSTHNELFYPRATEAFGKNITVFPLATRLQERLFALSPERLVKAIRRLASAEGDRVITLIIDGNCYTRQFVLSPKRKYKNWLKEFFGELQKHQKTIIPITPSDYLKTRPVRRKMFFPGSYSRSVYLATLPTARQPFPGSLVRRITTDGRVESNFKQVFTKYQDASLMYAKMMYTHLTVHQIRGDKSRKKSALQELWKGQCHYAYWHGAHLGIYNNPLRKEIYKSFISAEKYSRIKGSFLSSIITTDFDFDGENEFLYQSNEMNVYIHRRGGMVFELDYIPAFWNYLDTVTRISERYHRNGETASDPYPRKAFLEHFFSLDHRRPERPFPERMVEHNDCRNELYSLAELKRDQRQIALQTQVPIGLNGAVHAVEVRKQYYFKKNTVIVSYALRNPEREPVAFLFGSEINLSFISSGKEIVRVFDTSKKTAVELKAAHHERKSVRKLTLEDKHNNVSIELSSQSKYRLFNQALTSRALENGKLGEQFQSLMLLPYWEVELKPEEIWETTLELSLQKS
;
A
#
# COMPACT_ATOMS: atom_id res chain seq x y z
N VAL A 1 16.39 -2.11 -7.05
CA VAL A 1 15.87 -1.06 -7.95
C VAL A 1 17.05 -0.18 -8.31
N TRP A 2 17.22 0.16 -9.57
CA TRP A 2 18.25 1.03 -10.12
C TRP A 2 17.60 2.22 -10.83
N GLU A 3 18.09 3.42 -10.58
CA GLU A 3 17.78 4.65 -11.29
C GLU A 3 19.09 5.31 -11.72
N SER A 4 19.08 6.02 -12.85
CA SER A 4 20.28 6.63 -13.44
C SER A 4 20.94 7.68 -12.55
N SER A 5 20.23 8.26 -11.59
CA SER A 5 20.74 9.24 -10.63
C SER A 5 21.45 8.62 -9.41
N LEU A 6 21.26 7.32 -9.14
CA LEU A 6 21.80 6.65 -7.95
C LEU A 6 23.33 6.72 -7.79
N PRO A 7 24.17 6.70 -8.85
CA PRO A 7 25.62 6.84 -8.68
C PRO A 7 26.01 8.09 -7.90
N ASN A 8 25.33 9.22 -8.15
CA ASN A 8 25.59 10.46 -7.43
C ASN A 8 25.24 10.34 -5.94
N THR A 9 24.07 9.78 -5.62
CA THR A 9 23.63 9.57 -4.23
C THR A 9 24.57 8.62 -3.49
N LEU A 10 24.87 7.46 -4.08
CA LEU A 10 25.73 6.45 -3.48
C LEU A 10 27.14 6.98 -3.22
N LYS A 11 27.76 7.64 -4.21
CA LYS A 11 29.10 8.21 -4.05
C LYS A 11 29.13 9.33 -3.01
N SER A 12 28.08 10.14 -2.91
CA SER A 12 27.95 11.18 -1.87
C SER A 12 27.89 10.61 -0.46
N CYS A 13 27.43 9.37 -0.32
CA CYS A 13 27.41 8.62 0.95
C CYS A 13 28.71 7.81 1.19
N GLY A 14 29.74 7.97 0.36
CA GLY A 14 30.99 7.21 0.47
C GLY A 14 30.91 5.77 -0.05
N ILE A 15 29.85 5.40 -0.77
CA ILE A 15 29.71 4.07 -1.36
C ILE A 15 30.41 4.04 -2.72
N GLU A 16 31.36 3.13 -2.89
CA GLU A 16 32.21 3.07 -4.09
C GLU A 16 31.79 2.01 -5.11
N TYR A 17 31.00 1.03 -4.67
CA TYR A 17 30.50 -0.02 -5.54
C TYR A 17 29.11 -0.51 -5.14
N THR A 18 28.43 -1.16 -6.09
CA THR A 18 27.15 -1.84 -5.88
C THR A 18 27.01 -3.03 -6.81
N PHE A 19 25.86 -3.71 -6.75
CA PHE A 19 25.57 -4.94 -7.48
C PHE A 19 24.30 -4.80 -8.29
N LEU A 20 24.34 -5.20 -9.56
CA LEU A 20 23.15 -5.28 -10.41
C LEU A 20 23.01 -6.67 -11.02
N ASN A 21 21.78 -7.05 -11.33
CA ASN A 21 21.48 -8.30 -12.02
C ASN A 21 22.16 -8.31 -13.40
N GLU A 22 22.66 -9.47 -13.85
CA GLU A 22 23.18 -9.69 -15.21
C GLU A 22 22.25 -9.17 -16.31
N HIS A 23 20.92 -9.19 -16.11
CA HIS A 23 19.95 -8.63 -17.06
C HIS A 23 20.12 -7.12 -17.27
N ALA A 24 20.57 -6.37 -16.26
CA ALA A 24 20.85 -4.94 -16.41
C ALA A 24 22.07 -4.69 -17.32
N PHE A 25 23.07 -5.57 -17.26
CA PHE A 25 24.25 -5.51 -18.13
C PHE A 25 23.88 -5.86 -19.57
N LEU A 26 23.07 -6.91 -19.78
CA LEU A 26 22.56 -7.27 -21.10
C LEU A 26 21.71 -6.15 -21.72
N ALA A 27 20.87 -5.50 -20.92
CA ALA A 27 20.09 -4.33 -21.34
C ALA A 27 20.97 -3.13 -21.71
N ALA A 28 22.12 -3.00 -21.05
CA ALA A 28 23.16 -2.02 -21.40
C ALA A 28 24.09 -2.49 -22.54
N HIS A 29 23.63 -3.44 -23.37
CA HIS A 29 24.31 -3.99 -24.54
C HIS A 29 25.61 -4.77 -24.24
N SER A 30 25.76 -5.29 -23.02
CA SER A 30 26.86 -6.23 -22.72
C SER A 30 26.64 -7.56 -23.41
N THR A 31 27.73 -8.17 -23.89
CA THR A 31 27.75 -9.57 -24.31
C THR A 31 27.80 -10.51 -23.11
N HIS A 32 27.46 -11.80 -23.30
CA HIS A 32 27.54 -12.79 -22.22
C HIS A 32 28.95 -12.96 -21.63
N ASN A 33 30.00 -12.77 -22.43
CA ASN A 33 31.39 -12.84 -21.94
C ASN A 33 31.76 -11.64 -21.06
N GLU A 34 31.03 -10.53 -21.17
CA GLU A 34 31.29 -9.31 -20.41
C GLU A 34 30.64 -9.30 -19.03
N LEU A 35 29.72 -10.23 -18.77
CA LEU A 35 29.00 -10.39 -17.48
C LEU A 35 29.89 -10.84 -16.31
N PHE A 36 31.19 -10.99 -16.54
CA PHE A 36 32.17 -11.39 -15.53
C PHE A 36 33.15 -10.26 -15.18
N TYR A 37 32.86 -9.05 -15.62
CA TYR A 37 33.71 -7.89 -15.39
C TYR A 37 32.91 -6.73 -14.82
N PRO A 38 33.33 -6.15 -13.68
CA PRO A 38 32.71 -4.95 -13.17
C PRO A 38 32.86 -3.78 -14.15
N ARG A 39 31.88 -2.90 -14.15
CA ARG A 39 31.80 -1.72 -15.02
C ARG A 39 31.70 -0.46 -14.19
N ALA A 40 32.42 0.58 -14.57
CA ALA A 40 32.22 1.90 -13.99
C ALA A 40 30.92 2.51 -14.53
N THR A 41 30.16 3.18 -13.69
CA THR A 41 28.98 3.95 -14.08
C THR A 41 29.02 5.32 -13.40
N GLU A 42 28.34 6.31 -13.97
CA GLU A 42 28.46 7.70 -13.51
C GLU A 42 27.12 8.42 -13.62
N ALA A 43 26.92 9.36 -12.69
CA ALA A 43 25.85 10.34 -12.75
C ALA A 43 26.33 11.66 -12.12
N PHE A 44 26.04 12.79 -12.77
CA PHE A 44 26.38 14.13 -12.29
C PHE A 44 27.86 14.31 -11.89
N GLY A 45 28.79 13.73 -12.66
CA GLY A 45 30.24 13.79 -12.45
C GLY A 45 30.76 12.82 -11.39
N LYS A 46 29.89 12.06 -10.71
CA LYS A 46 30.29 11.07 -9.69
C LYS A 46 30.14 9.65 -10.21
N ASN A 47 31.18 8.84 -10.03
CA ASN A 47 31.19 7.46 -10.48
C ASN A 47 31.24 6.44 -9.33
N ILE A 48 30.71 5.26 -9.61
CA ILE A 48 30.83 4.06 -8.77
C ILE A 48 31.08 2.84 -9.65
N THR A 49 31.54 1.75 -9.06
CA THR A 49 31.68 0.46 -9.77
C THR A 49 30.45 -0.41 -9.58
N VAL A 50 30.00 -1.07 -10.64
CA VAL A 50 28.88 -2.02 -10.59
C VAL A 50 29.38 -3.43 -10.90
N PHE A 51 29.14 -4.35 -9.98
CA PHE A 51 29.43 -5.77 -10.12
C PHE A 51 28.21 -6.52 -10.69
N PRO A 52 28.38 -7.36 -11.73
CA PRO A 52 27.31 -8.20 -12.26
C PRO A 52 27.03 -9.40 -11.34
N LEU A 53 25.79 -9.51 -10.87
CA LEU A 53 25.32 -10.69 -10.16
C LEU A 53 25.08 -11.83 -11.14
N ALA A 54 25.72 -12.97 -10.88
CA ALA A 54 25.54 -14.20 -11.66
C ALA A 54 24.20 -14.86 -11.33
N THR A 55 23.08 -14.20 -11.68
CA THR A 55 21.72 -14.60 -11.29
C THR A 55 21.38 -15.99 -11.83
N ARG A 56 21.82 -16.37 -13.04
CA ARG A 56 21.63 -17.74 -13.57
C ARG A 56 22.29 -18.82 -12.72
N LEU A 57 23.45 -18.52 -12.12
CA LEU A 57 24.10 -19.44 -11.18
C LEU A 57 23.39 -19.42 -9.83
N GLN A 58 22.96 -18.24 -9.37
CA GLN A 58 22.24 -18.05 -8.13
C GLN A 58 20.91 -18.84 -8.10
N GLU A 59 20.16 -18.86 -9.19
CA GLU A 59 18.91 -19.66 -9.31
C GLU A 59 19.15 -21.18 -9.20
N ARG A 60 20.39 -21.63 -9.43
CA ARG A 60 20.80 -23.04 -9.34
C ARG A 60 21.37 -23.39 -7.97
N LEU A 61 21.56 -22.41 -7.09
CA LEU A 61 21.94 -22.66 -5.70
C LEU A 61 20.90 -23.57 -5.06
N PHE A 62 21.38 -24.56 -4.31
CA PHE A 62 20.56 -25.54 -3.58
C PHE A 62 19.71 -26.49 -4.45
N ALA A 63 19.55 -26.21 -5.74
CA ALA A 63 19.03 -27.14 -6.75
C ALA A 63 20.11 -28.12 -7.23
N LEU A 64 21.35 -27.64 -7.35
CA LEU A 64 22.53 -28.47 -7.69
C LEU A 64 23.27 -28.93 -6.43
N SER A 65 24.01 -30.03 -6.54
CA SER A 65 25.02 -30.39 -5.54
C SER A 65 26.17 -29.38 -5.54
N PRO A 66 26.86 -29.18 -4.40
CA PRO A 66 27.98 -28.25 -4.30
C PRO A 66 29.07 -28.49 -5.37
N GLU A 67 29.45 -29.75 -5.58
CA GLU A 67 30.41 -30.16 -6.60
C GLU A 67 30.00 -29.74 -8.01
N ARG A 68 28.73 -29.97 -8.39
CA ARG A 68 28.21 -29.59 -9.71
C ARG A 68 28.20 -28.08 -9.91
N LEU A 69 27.93 -27.32 -8.84
CA LEU A 69 27.97 -25.86 -8.88
C LEU A 69 29.39 -25.34 -9.03
N VAL A 70 30.35 -25.84 -8.25
CA VAL A 70 31.77 -25.46 -8.36
C VAL A 70 32.33 -25.82 -9.73
N LYS A 71 31.95 -26.98 -10.28
CA LYS A 71 32.28 -27.36 -11.66
C LYS A 71 31.70 -26.38 -12.69
N ALA A 72 30.48 -25.88 -12.47
CA ALA A 72 29.87 -24.86 -13.33
C ALA A 72 30.61 -23.52 -13.24
N ILE A 73 31.01 -23.09 -12.03
CA ILE A 73 31.83 -21.89 -11.80
C ILE A 73 33.17 -22.02 -12.52
N ARG A 74 33.86 -23.16 -12.39
CA ARG A 74 35.16 -23.41 -13.01
C ARG A 74 35.12 -23.32 -14.54
N ARG A 75 34.04 -23.76 -15.17
CA ARG A 75 33.85 -23.67 -16.62
C ARG A 75 33.77 -22.24 -17.15
N LEU A 76 33.56 -21.26 -16.27
CA LEU A 76 33.50 -19.84 -16.64
C LEU A 76 34.85 -19.14 -16.50
N ALA A 77 35.90 -19.81 -16.01
CA ALA A 77 37.23 -19.25 -15.92
C ALA A 77 37.74 -18.81 -17.31
N SER A 78 38.42 -17.67 -17.37
CA SER A 78 39.18 -17.23 -18.54
C SER A 78 40.61 -17.77 -18.48
N ALA A 79 41.30 -17.80 -19.62
CA ALA A 79 42.72 -18.18 -19.68
C ALA A 79 43.59 -17.17 -18.90
N GLU A 80 43.17 -15.90 -18.90
CA GLU A 80 43.83 -14.78 -18.25
C GLU A 80 43.55 -14.69 -16.74
N GLY A 81 42.61 -15.49 -16.21
CA GLY A 81 42.25 -15.48 -14.78
C GLY A 81 41.65 -14.15 -14.30
N ASP A 82 41.13 -13.32 -15.21
CA ASP A 82 40.71 -11.94 -14.98
C ASP A 82 39.20 -11.79 -14.66
N ARG A 83 38.41 -12.84 -14.90
CA ARG A 83 36.97 -12.90 -14.62
C ARG A 83 36.65 -12.95 -13.12
N VAL A 84 35.55 -12.31 -12.73
CA VAL A 84 34.96 -12.42 -11.39
C VAL A 84 33.51 -12.88 -11.48
N ILE A 85 33.11 -13.74 -10.55
CA ILE A 85 31.74 -14.24 -10.43
C ILE A 85 31.20 -13.75 -9.09
N THR A 86 30.14 -12.94 -9.13
CA THR A 86 29.50 -12.43 -7.92
C THR A 86 28.24 -13.23 -7.60
N LEU A 87 28.19 -13.79 -6.39
CA LEU A 87 27.04 -14.50 -5.84
C LEU A 87 26.61 -13.81 -4.55
N ILE A 88 25.34 -13.45 -4.45
CA ILE A 88 24.73 -12.95 -3.21
C ILE A 88 23.60 -13.91 -2.83
N ILE A 89 23.64 -14.43 -1.61
CA ILE A 89 22.63 -15.37 -1.10
C ILE A 89 21.64 -14.60 -0.22
N ASP A 90 20.35 -14.72 -0.51
CA ASP A 90 19.30 -14.21 0.36
C ASP A 90 19.35 -14.94 1.72
N GLY A 91 19.61 -14.20 2.79
CA GLY A 91 19.67 -14.72 4.16
C GLY A 91 18.38 -15.39 4.62
N ASN A 92 17.21 -14.94 4.15
CA ASN A 92 15.93 -15.59 4.47
C ASN A 92 15.77 -16.93 3.74
N CYS A 93 16.23 -16.99 2.49
CA CYS A 93 16.30 -18.24 1.74
C CYS A 93 17.23 -19.23 2.45
N TYR A 94 18.38 -18.76 2.92
CA TYR A 94 19.28 -19.54 3.76
C TYR A 94 18.59 -20.07 5.01
N THR A 95 17.96 -19.22 5.82
CA THR A 95 17.26 -19.65 7.04
C THR A 95 16.19 -20.71 6.76
N ARG A 96 15.34 -20.50 5.75
CA ARG A 96 14.29 -21.48 5.38
C ARG A 96 14.86 -22.82 4.94
N GLN A 97 15.91 -22.83 4.14
CA GLN A 97 16.46 -24.06 3.57
C GLN A 97 17.41 -24.78 4.53
N PHE A 98 18.17 -24.06 5.35
CA PHE A 98 19.25 -24.63 6.15
C PHE A 98 18.91 -24.76 7.64
N VAL A 99 18.17 -23.80 8.19
CA VAL A 99 17.83 -23.77 9.63
C VAL A 99 16.51 -24.48 9.88
N LEU A 100 15.48 -24.17 9.08
CA LEU A 100 14.11 -24.64 9.29
C LEU A 100 13.75 -25.91 8.50
N SER A 101 14.57 -26.32 7.52
CA SER A 101 14.24 -27.50 6.72
C SER A 101 14.57 -28.80 7.47
N PRO A 102 13.62 -29.75 7.58
CA PRO A 102 13.89 -31.08 8.14
C PRO A 102 14.79 -31.93 7.24
N LYS A 103 15.03 -31.52 5.98
CA LYS A 103 15.82 -32.29 5.02
C LYS A 103 17.32 -32.12 5.29
N ARG A 104 17.97 -33.19 5.77
CA ARG A 104 19.41 -33.27 6.09
C ARG A 104 20.34 -32.80 4.95
N LYS A 105 19.91 -32.95 3.68
CA LYS A 105 20.67 -32.55 2.48
C LYS A 105 21.04 -31.06 2.42
N TYR A 106 20.28 -30.19 3.09
CA TYR A 106 20.56 -28.76 3.09
C TYR A 106 21.49 -28.37 4.25
N LYS A 107 21.42 -29.03 5.42
CA LYS A 107 22.21 -28.66 6.61
C LYS A 107 23.73 -28.60 6.36
N ASN A 108 24.28 -29.49 5.53
CA ASN A 108 25.71 -29.53 5.24
C ASN A 108 26.11 -28.86 3.92
N TRP A 109 25.15 -28.39 3.11
CA TRP A 109 25.42 -27.98 1.73
C TRP A 109 26.44 -26.83 1.64
N LEU A 110 26.38 -25.84 2.56
CA LEU A 110 27.38 -24.75 2.59
C LEU A 110 28.77 -25.24 2.99
N LYS A 111 28.85 -26.12 3.99
CA LYS A 111 30.13 -26.70 4.43
C LYS A 111 30.77 -27.49 3.29
N GLU A 112 29.98 -28.29 2.59
CA GLU A 112 30.40 -29.02 1.40
C GLU A 112 30.80 -28.06 0.27
N PHE A 113 30.04 -26.99 0.03
CA PHE A 113 30.36 -25.97 -0.98
C PHE A 113 31.69 -25.26 -0.71
N PHE A 114 31.93 -24.81 0.53
CA PHE A 114 33.22 -24.24 0.89
C PHE A 114 34.35 -25.26 0.82
N GLY A 115 34.09 -26.53 1.19
CA GLY A 115 35.05 -27.63 1.01
C GLY A 115 35.41 -27.85 -0.47
N GLU A 116 34.43 -27.83 -1.37
CA GLU A 116 34.67 -27.95 -2.81
C GLU A 116 35.41 -26.73 -3.39
N LEU A 117 35.13 -25.52 -2.89
CA LEU A 117 35.91 -24.33 -3.26
C LEU A 117 37.38 -24.44 -2.81
N GLN A 118 37.63 -24.94 -1.59
CA GLN A 118 38.98 -25.16 -1.08
C GLN A 118 39.78 -26.16 -1.93
N LYS A 119 39.16 -27.26 -2.37
CA LYS A 119 39.79 -28.23 -3.29
C LYS A 119 40.24 -27.58 -4.61
N HIS A 120 39.57 -26.50 -5.02
CA HIS A 120 39.84 -25.77 -6.26
C HIS A 120 40.46 -24.37 -6.05
N GLN A 121 41.07 -24.10 -4.89
CA GLN A 121 41.63 -22.79 -4.53
C GLN A 121 42.70 -22.24 -5.48
N LYS A 122 43.38 -23.11 -6.24
CA LYS A 122 44.36 -22.70 -7.26
C LYS A 122 43.71 -22.07 -8.50
N THR A 123 42.44 -22.37 -8.75
CA THR A 123 41.69 -21.91 -9.95
C THR A 123 40.57 -20.95 -9.58
N ILE A 124 39.96 -21.10 -8.41
CA ILE A 124 38.90 -20.24 -7.91
C ILE A 124 39.42 -19.52 -6.67
N ILE A 125 39.67 -18.23 -6.82
CA ILE A 125 40.23 -17.38 -5.78
C ILE A 125 39.10 -16.55 -5.17
N PRO A 126 38.74 -16.77 -3.89
CA PRO A 126 37.81 -15.89 -3.20
C PRO A 126 38.41 -14.49 -3.06
N ILE A 127 37.63 -13.46 -3.39
CA ILE A 127 38.06 -12.07 -3.30
C ILE A 127 36.89 -11.20 -2.84
N THR A 128 37.18 -10.18 -2.04
CA THR A 128 36.16 -9.18 -1.68
C THR A 128 36.03 -8.14 -2.81
N PRO A 129 34.88 -7.47 -2.95
CA PRO A 129 34.76 -6.37 -3.93
C PRO A 129 35.82 -5.28 -3.71
N SER A 130 36.11 -4.93 -2.46
CA SER A 130 37.12 -3.90 -2.12
C SER A 130 38.53 -4.32 -2.54
N ASP A 131 38.92 -5.57 -2.30
CA ASP A 131 40.26 -6.05 -2.71
C ASP A 131 40.36 -6.21 -4.23
N TYR A 132 39.26 -6.57 -4.89
CA TYR A 132 39.19 -6.58 -6.36
C TYR A 132 39.50 -5.19 -6.92
N LEU A 133 38.88 -4.14 -6.38
CA LEU A 133 39.08 -2.76 -6.87
C LEU A 133 40.50 -2.23 -6.66
N LYS A 134 41.24 -2.73 -5.65
CA LYS A 134 42.65 -2.36 -5.42
C LYS A 134 43.61 -3.08 -6.34
N THR A 135 43.27 -4.29 -6.76
CA THR A 135 44.22 -5.21 -7.41
C THR A 135 43.94 -5.40 -8.90
N ARG A 136 42.74 -5.06 -9.36
CA ARG A 136 42.29 -5.31 -10.73
C ARG A 136 41.64 -4.07 -11.34
N PRO A 137 41.88 -3.80 -12.63
CA PRO A 137 41.27 -2.67 -13.29
C PRO A 137 39.77 -2.88 -13.48
N VAL A 138 38.99 -1.84 -13.20
CA VAL A 138 37.59 -1.78 -13.63
C VAL A 138 37.58 -1.54 -15.14
N ARG A 139 36.78 -2.34 -15.87
CA ARG A 139 36.69 -2.24 -17.33
C ARG A 139 35.85 -0.99 -17.73
N ARG A 140 35.59 -0.85 -19.04
CA ARG A 140 34.95 0.32 -19.66
C ARG A 140 33.70 0.84 -18.93
N LYS A 141 33.47 2.14 -19.03
CA LYS A 141 32.26 2.81 -18.54
C LYS A 141 31.00 2.23 -19.19
N MET A 142 29.93 2.11 -18.42
CA MET A 142 28.62 1.63 -18.86
C MET A 142 27.51 2.40 -18.14
N PHE A 143 26.41 2.64 -18.86
CA PHE A 143 25.20 3.23 -18.30
C PHE A 143 24.10 2.19 -18.28
N PHE A 144 23.47 2.04 -17.12
CA PHE A 144 22.41 1.07 -16.92
C PHE A 144 21.06 1.78 -17.05
N PRO A 145 20.20 1.35 -17.99
CA PRO A 145 18.96 2.05 -18.31
C PRO A 145 17.96 2.10 -17.13
N GLY A 146 17.88 1.05 -16.32
CA GLY A 146 16.92 1.00 -15.21
C GLY A 146 16.97 -0.31 -14.41
N SER A 147 15.85 -0.65 -13.76
CA SER A 147 15.75 -1.88 -12.95
C SER A 147 15.35 -3.09 -13.79
N TYR A 148 16.11 -4.18 -13.69
CA TYR A 148 15.85 -5.43 -14.41
C TYR A 148 15.58 -6.61 -13.46
N SER A 149 14.81 -6.36 -12.40
CA SER A 149 14.37 -7.42 -11.48
C SER A 149 13.07 -8.03 -11.96
N ARG A 150 13.06 -9.36 -12.14
CA ARG A 150 11.85 -10.10 -12.54
C ARG A 150 10.69 -9.90 -11.56
N SER A 151 10.95 -9.86 -10.25
CA SER A 151 9.91 -9.69 -9.25
C SER A 151 9.28 -8.30 -9.32
N VAL A 152 10.11 -7.26 -9.47
CA VAL A 152 9.65 -5.87 -9.58
C VAL A 152 8.87 -5.69 -10.88
N TYR A 153 9.40 -6.16 -12.02
CA TYR A 153 8.71 -6.11 -13.30
C TYR A 153 7.33 -6.78 -13.25
N LEU A 154 7.23 -7.97 -12.67
CA LEU A 154 5.93 -8.65 -12.56
C LEU A 154 4.99 -7.90 -11.61
N ALA A 155 5.49 -7.23 -10.57
CA ALA A 155 4.67 -6.44 -9.66
C ALA A 155 4.15 -5.14 -10.28
N THR A 156 4.86 -4.55 -11.26
CA THR A 156 4.44 -3.31 -11.94
C THR A 156 3.44 -3.55 -13.07
N LEU A 157 3.31 -4.78 -13.57
CA LEU A 157 2.36 -5.10 -14.62
C LEU A 157 0.90 -5.14 -14.08
N PRO A 158 -0.08 -4.60 -14.83
CA PRO A 158 -1.49 -4.86 -14.57
C PRO A 158 -1.77 -6.36 -14.56
N THR A 159 -2.65 -6.83 -13.67
CA THR A 159 -2.92 -8.28 -13.49
C THR A 159 -3.24 -9.00 -14.80
N ALA A 160 -4.07 -8.38 -15.67
CA ALA A 160 -4.44 -8.95 -16.97
C ALA A 160 -3.26 -9.17 -17.94
N ARG A 161 -2.14 -8.46 -17.74
CA ARG A 161 -0.91 -8.59 -18.55
C ARG A 161 0.14 -9.48 -17.89
N GLN A 162 -0.10 -9.95 -16.67
CA GLN A 162 0.84 -10.82 -15.99
C GLN A 162 0.75 -12.24 -16.57
N PRO A 163 1.89 -12.88 -16.91
CA PRO A 163 1.88 -14.24 -17.41
C PRO A 163 1.46 -15.22 -16.30
N PHE A 164 0.67 -16.23 -16.67
CA PHE A 164 0.25 -17.28 -15.73
C PHE A 164 1.46 -18.00 -15.12
N PRO A 165 1.40 -18.38 -13.83
CA PRO A 165 2.43 -19.22 -13.21
C PRO A 165 2.66 -20.50 -14.03
N GLY A 166 3.89 -20.73 -14.48
CA GLY A 166 4.26 -21.93 -15.27
C GLY A 166 4.16 -21.78 -16.79
N SER A 167 3.48 -20.73 -17.31
CA SER A 167 3.57 -20.36 -18.72
C SER A 167 4.98 -19.84 -19.04
N LEU A 168 5.37 -19.83 -20.32
CA LEU A 168 6.73 -19.61 -20.84
C LEU A 168 7.29 -18.19 -20.59
N VAL A 169 7.34 -17.72 -19.33
CA VAL A 169 8.02 -16.50 -18.86
C VAL A 169 9.50 -16.49 -19.26
N ARG A 170 10.03 -17.66 -19.61
CA ARG A 170 11.36 -17.84 -20.18
C ARG A 170 11.64 -16.98 -21.40
N ARG A 171 10.63 -16.59 -22.21
CA ARG A 171 10.86 -15.75 -23.42
C ARG A 171 10.90 -14.24 -23.17
N ILE A 172 10.34 -13.73 -22.07
CA ILE A 172 10.25 -12.28 -21.82
C ILE A 172 11.46 -11.76 -21.02
N THR A 173 12.09 -12.62 -20.21
CA THR A 173 13.21 -12.23 -19.33
C THR A 173 14.59 -12.65 -19.83
N THR A 174 14.69 -13.52 -20.84
CA THR A 174 16.00 -13.99 -21.33
C THR A 174 16.80 -12.94 -22.09
N ASP A 175 16.13 -11.95 -22.68
CA ASP A 175 16.78 -11.05 -23.65
C ASP A 175 17.18 -9.69 -23.04
N GLY A 176 16.96 -9.46 -21.74
CA GLY A 176 17.31 -8.16 -21.11
C GLY A 176 16.48 -6.98 -21.63
N ARG A 177 15.33 -7.23 -22.26
CA ARG A 177 14.56 -6.20 -22.99
C ARG A 177 13.47 -5.48 -22.19
N VAL A 178 13.24 -5.83 -20.92
CA VAL A 178 12.15 -5.21 -20.17
C VAL A 178 12.64 -4.53 -18.91
N GLU A 179 12.70 -3.21 -19.02
CA GLU A 179 12.94 -2.29 -17.92
C GLU A 179 11.71 -2.25 -17.00
N SER A 180 11.94 -2.11 -15.70
CA SER A 180 10.90 -1.85 -14.71
C SER A 180 11.18 -0.55 -13.98
N ASN A 181 10.15 0.28 -13.85
CA ASN A 181 10.17 1.43 -12.96
C ASN A 181 9.33 1.08 -11.73
N PHE A 182 9.96 1.04 -10.56
CA PHE A 182 9.27 0.66 -9.32
C PHE A 182 8.04 1.54 -9.03
N LYS A 183 8.06 2.82 -9.43
CA LYS A 183 6.92 3.73 -9.23
C LYS A 183 5.65 3.28 -9.97
N GLN A 184 5.76 2.45 -11.00
CA GLN A 184 4.59 1.86 -11.67
C GLN A 184 3.77 0.95 -10.74
N VAL A 185 4.35 0.47 -9.62
CA VAL A 185 3.57 -0.22 -8.59
C VAL A 185 2.45 0.67 -8.04
N PHE A 186 2.68 1.97 -7.91
CA PHE A 186 1.70 2.91 -7.37
C PHE A 186 0.50 3.11 -8.30
N THR A 187 0.63 2.82 -9.60
CA THR A 187 -0.50 2.82 -10.53
C THR A 187 -1.36 1.57 -10.38
N LYS A 188 -0.80 0.47 -9.86
CA LYS A 188 -1.53 -0.79 -9.60
C LYS A 188 -2.19 -0.78 -8.22
N TYR A 189 -1.49 -0.28 -7.21
CA TYR A 189 -1.96 -0.25 -5.83
C TYR A 189 -2.18 1.19 -5.37
N GLN A 190 -3.41 1.68 -5.51
CA GLN A 190 -3.78 3.04 -5.11
C GLN A 190 -3.48 3.31 -3.63
N ASP A 191 -3.73 2.34 -2.74
CA ASP A 191 -3.42 2.49 -1.31
C ASP A 191 -1.92 2.60 -1.03
N ALA A 192 -1.07 1.99 -1.88
CA ALA A 192 0.38 2.21 -1.81
C ALA A 192 0.77 3.59 -2.33
N SER A 193 0.06 4.12 -3.33
CA SER A 193 0.22 5.49 -3.83
C SER A 193 -0.11 6.52 -2.73
N LEU A 194 -1.23 6.34 -2.03
CA LEU A 194 -1.62 7.21 -0.90
C LEU A 194 -0.59 7.13 0.25
N MET A 195 -0.09 5.94 0.57
CA MET A 195 0.98 5.80 1.57
C MET A 195 2.29 6.46 1.13
N TYR A 196 2.62 6.43 -0.17
CA TYR A 196 3.76 7.17 -0.73
C TYR A 196 3.54 8.69 -0.68
N ALA A 197 2.33 9.16 -0.98
CA ALA A 197 1.94 10.56 -0.83
C ALA A 197 2.11 11.04 0.62
N LYS A 198 1.63 10.26 1.59
CA LYS A 198 1.84 10.49 3.03
C LYS A 198 3.32 10.57 3.39
N MET A 199 4.15 9.67 2.87
CA MET A 199 5.59 9.70 3.06
C MET A 199 6.22 11.01 2.55
N MET A 200 5.83 11.46 1.35
CA MET A 200 6.32 12.70 0.75
C MET A 200 5.86 13.94 1.53
N TYR A 201 4.59 13.99 1.92
CA TYR A 201 4.03 15.06 2.74
C TYR A 201 4.74 15.14 4.11
N THR A 202 4.97 13.99 4.76
CA THR A 202 5.71 13.90 6.01
C THR A 202 7.15 14.36 5.81
N HIS A 203 7.80 13.98 4.71
CA HIS A 203 9.16 14.42 4.38
C HIS A 203 9.25 15.96 4.31
N LEU A 204 8.33 16.61 3.58
CA LEU A 204 8.30 18.07 3.49
C LEU A 204 8.10 18.71 4.87
N THR A 205 7.15 18.20 5.64
CA THR A 205 6.81 18.70 6.99
C THR A 205 8.00 18.59 7.95
N VAL A 206 8.69 17.45 7.98
CA VAL A 206 9.88 17.23 8.82
C VAL A 206 11.04 18.14 8.41
N HIS A 207 11.23 18.38 7.12
CA HIS A 207 12.29 19.24 6.63
C HIS A 207 12.05 20.73 6.94
N GLN A 208 10.80 21.14 7.15
CA GLN A 208 10.43 22.49 7.59
C GLN A 208 10.74 22.77 9.07
N ILE A 209 11.06 21.75 9.88
CA ILE A 209 11.48 21.95 11.28
C ILE A 209 12.78 22.78 11.31
N ARG A 210 12.73 23.95 11.97
CA ARG A 210 13.85 24.87 12.20
C ARG A 210 14.18 24.99 13.69
N GLY A 211 15.43 25.37 14.00
CA GLY A 211 15.93 25.62 15.36
C GLY A 211 16.25 24.35 16.16
N ASP A 212 15.26 23.47 16.35
CA ASP A 212 15.40 22.28 17.20
C ASP A 212 15.98 21.08 16.42
N LYS A 213 17.32 20.96 16.46
CA LYS A 213 18.06 19.88 15.78
C LYS A 213 17.72 18.48 16.34
N SER A 214 17.47 18.37 17.65
CA SER A 214 17.18 17.09 18.30
C SER A 214 15.82 16.56 17.82
N ARG A 215 14.80 17.40 17.87
CA ARG A 215 13.45 17.07 17.38
C ARG A 215 13.44 16.75 15.90
N LYS A 216 14.17 17.53 15.08
CA LYS A 216 14.32 17.23 13.65
C LYS A 216 14.97 15.86 13.44
N LYS A 217 16.00 15.51 14.21
CA LYS A 217 16.65 14.20 14.14
C LYS A 217 15.69 13.06 14.51
N SER A 218 14.91 13.20 15.59
CA SER A 218 13.89 12.21 15.97
C SER A 218 12.82 12.06 14.89
N ALA A 219 12.34 13.16 14.33
CA ALA A 219 11.37 13.15 13.25
C ALA A 219 11.91 12.46 11.98
N LEU A 220 13.18 12.71 11.62
CA LEU A 220 13.85 12.05 10.50
C LEU A 220 14.01 10.54 10.73
N GLN A 221 14.32 10.12 11.95
CA GLN A 221 14.43 8.69 12.28
C GLN A 221 13.09 7.97 12.10
N GLU A 222 11.99 8.56 12.55
CA GLU A 222 10.65 8.00 12.30
C GLU A 222 10.30 8.02 10.81
N LEU A 223 10.59 9.11 10.08
CA LEU A 223 10.40 9.17 8.63
C LEU A 223 11.13 8.02 7.91
N TRP A 224 12.40 7.77 8.24
CA TRP A 224 13.19 6.70 7.61
C TRP A 224 12.65 5.30 7.93
N LYS A 225 12.08 5.06 9.11
CA LYS A 225 11.40 3.79 9.42
C LYS A 225 10.19 3.57 8.48
N GLY A 226 9.41 4.62 8.25
CA GLY A 226 8.27 4.59 7.34
C GLY A 226 8.64 4.40 5.85
N GLN A 227 9.90 4.59 5.47
CA GLN A 227 10.41 4.36 4.11
C GLN A 227 10.74 2.88 3.81
N CYS A 228 10.43 1.96 4.73
CA CYS A 228 10.63 0.53 4.51
C CYS A 228 9.78 0.04 3.33
N HIS A 229 10.45 -0.35 2.23
CA HIS A 229 9.80 -0.63 0.95
C HIS A 229 8.80 -1.80 0.97
N TYR A 230 8.89 -2.72 1.95
CA TYR A 230 8.09 -3.95 1.97
C TYR A 230 6.58 -3.67 1.91
N ALA A 231 6.11 -2.59 2.54
CA ALA A 231 4.69 -2.27 2.60
C ALA A 231 4.13 -1.71 1.27
N TYR A 232 4.97 -1.23 0.37
CA TYR A 232 4.55 -0.42 -0.79
C TYR A 232 4.20 -1.23 -2.04
N TRP A 233 4.37 -2.55 -2.01
CA TRP A 233 4.21 -3.40 -3.19
C TRP A 233 3.88 -4.83 -2.78
N HIS A 234 3.31 -5.63 -3.67
CA HIS A 234 3.12 -7.06 -3.42
C HIS A 234 4.20 -7.89 -4.15
N GLY A 235 4.89 -8.74 -3.38
CA GLY A 235 5.88 -9.69 -3.85
C GLY A 235 5.66 -11.08 -3.26
N ALA A 236 6.71 -11.75 -2.80
CA ALA A 236 6.59 -13.09 -2.20
C ALA A 236 6.12 -13.09 -0.73
N HIS A 237 6.04 -11.94 -0.08
CA HIS A 237 5.93 -11.80 1.38
C HIS A 237 4.77 -10.89 1.81
N LEU A 238 3.56 -11.10 1.26
CA LEU A 238 2.33 -10.29 1.46
C LEU A 238 2.43 -8.81 1.04
N GLY A 239 3.47 -8.11 1.46
CA GLY A 239 3.77 -6.75 1.07
C GLY A 239 2.67 -5.78 1.47
N ILE A 240 2.08 -5.07 0.50
CA ILE A 240 0.92 -4.19 0.73
C ILE A 240 -0.24 -4.91 1.41
N TYR A 241 -0.43 -6.23 1.25
CA TYR A 241 -1.50 -6.96 1.94
C TYR A 241 -1.20 -7.25 3.43
N ASN A 242 0.03 -7.01 3.89
CA ASN A 242 0.41 -7.20 5.29
C ASN A 242 -0.06 -6.01 6.14
N ASN A 243 -1.22 -6.17 6.76
CA ASN A 243 -1.84 -5.13 7.59
C ASN A 243 -0.92 -4.68 8.75
N PRO A 244 -0.38 -5.55 9.63
CA PRO A 244 0.56 -5.13 10.68
C PRO A 244 1.74 -4.31 10.17
N LEU A 245 2.29 -4.65 9.01
CA LEU A 245 3.40 -3.91 8.42
C LEU A 245 2.96 -2.48 8.04
N ARG A 246 1.82 -2.31 7.36
CA ARG A 246 1.31 -0.96 7.01
C ARG A 246 1.04 -0.13 8.26
N LYS A 247 0.53 -0.73 9.34
CA LYS A 247 0.32 -0.05 10.62
C LYS A 247 1.59 0.53 11.21
N GLU A 248 2.70 -0.21 11.17
CA GLU A 248 3.99 0.31 11.63
C GLU A 248 4.54 1.43 10.73
N ILE A 249 4.25 1.40 9.42
CA ILE A 249 4.59 2.49 8.50
C ILE A 249 3.80 3.76 8.83
N TYR A 250 2.46 3.68 8.91
CA TYR A 250 1.63 4.82 9.27
C TYR A 250 1.96 5.36 10.66
N LYS A 251 2.19 4.49 11.65
CA LYS A 251 2.66 4.89 12.98
C LYS A 251 3.95 5.69 12.93
N SER A 252 4.89 5.30 12.07
CA SER A 252 6.14 6.03 11.87
C SER A 252 5.88 7.43 11.27
N PHE A 253 5.00 7.54 10.27
CA PHE A 253 4.65 8.84 9.68
C PHE A 253 3.90 9.75 10.64
N ILE A 254 2.89 9.23 11.36
CA ILE A 254 2.14 9.97 12.36
C ILE A 254 3.06 10.43 13.50
N SER A 255 4.05 9.59 13.89
CA SER A 255 5.06 9.95 14.88
C SER A 255 5.96 11.09 14.39
N ALA A 256 6.44 11.02 13.15
CA ALA A 256 7.26 12.06 12.53
C ALA A 256 6.49 13.39 12.41
N GLU A 257 5.23 13.35 11.98
CA GLU A 257 4.35 14.53 11.95
C GLU A 257 4.12 15.10 13.36
N LYS A 258 3.88 14.26 14.37
CA LYS A 258 3.73 14.73 15.75
C LYS A 258 4.96 15.49 16.24
N TYR A 259 6.17 15.05 15.89
CA TYR A 259 7.40 15.80 16.22
C TYR A 259 7.49 17.16 15.52
N SER A 260 6.88 17.31 14.35
CA SER A 260 6.86 18.61 13.66
C SER A 260 5.99 19.66 14.38
N ARG A 261 5.00 19.22 15.17
CA ARG A 261 4.06 20.10 15.87
C ARG A 261 4.70 20.71 17.11
N ILE A 262 4.75 22.04 17.16
CA ILE A 262 5.21 22.77 18.34
C ILE A 262 4.07 22.83 19.35
N LYS A 263 4.29 22.27 20.55
CA LYS A 263 3.30 22.32 21.64
C LYS A 263 2.92 23.77 21.95
N GLY A 264 1.62 24.04 22.08
CA GLY A 264 1.09 25.37 22.37
C GLY A 264 1.03 26.34 21.18
N SER A 265 1.71 26.05 20.07
CA SER A 265 1.69 26.88 18.86
C SER A 265 0.99 26.21 17.66
N PHE A 266 0.79 24.89 17.71
CA PHE A 266 0.08 24.19 16.65
C PHE A 266 -1.44 24.40 16.79
N LEU A 267 -1.99 25.19 15.88
CA LEU A 267 -3.42 25.42 15.74
C LEU A 267 -3.98 24.46 14.69
N SER A 268 -5.21 23.98 14.92
CA SER A 268 -5.86 23.13 13.92
C SER A 268 -6.23 23.95 12.69
N SER A 269 -5.99 23.42 11.51
CA SER A 269 -6.20 24.13 10.25
C SER A 269 -6.65 23.18 9.14
N ILE A 270 -7.16 23.76 8.04
CA ILE A 270 -7.45 23.05 6.80
C ILE A 270 -6.49 23.55 5.73
N ILE A 271 -5.62 22.65 5.27
CA ILE A 271 -4.66 22.90 4.19
C ILE A 271 -5.27 22.37 2.89
N THR A 272 -5.09 23.12 1.80
CA THR A 272 -5.49 22.70 0.45
C THR A 272 -4.22 22.46 -0.35
N THR A 273 -4.04 21.26 -0.87
CA THR A 273 -2.86 20.87 -1.65
C THR A 273 -3.17 19.63 -2.47
N ASP A 274 -2.52 19.49 -3.62
CA ASP A 274 -2.40 18.21 -4.34
C ASP A 274 -1.51 17.29 -3.50
N PHE A 275 -2.15 16.38 -2.77
CA PHE A 275 -1.51 15.50 -1.80
C PHE A 275 -0.94 14.26 -2.49
N ASP A 276 -1.70 13.65 -3.38
CA ASP A 276 -1.34 12.37 -4.02
C ASP A 276 -0.78 12.49 -5.45
N PHE A 277 -0.56 13.72 -5.91
CA PHE A 277 0.07 14.08 -7.18
C PHE A 277 -0.76 13.71 -8.41
N ASP A 278 -2.08 13.75 -8.29
CA ASP A 278 -3.03 13.48 -9.38
C ASP A 278 -3.48 14.75 -10.13
N GLY A 279 -3.08 15.94 -9.63
CA GLY A 279 -3.40 17.25 -10.21
C GLY A 279 -4.67 17.89 -9.65
N GLU A 280 -5.43 17.19 -8.81
CA GLU A 280 -6.53 17.76 -8.02
C GLU A 280 -6.04 18.17 -6.63
N ASN A 281 -6.77 19.09 -5.97
CA ASN A 281 -6.43 19.47 -4.60
C ASN A 281 -7.31 18.72 -3.59
N GLU A 282 -6.66 18.16 -2.57
CA GLU A 282 -7.28 17.58 -1.38
C GLU A 282 -7.42 18.63 -0.28
N PHE A 283 -8.26 18.32 0.71
CA PHE A 283 -8.42 19.12 1.91
C PHE A 283 -7.94 18.34 3.13
N LEU A 284 -6.87 18.84 3.75
CA LEU A 284 -6.20 18.21 4.88
C LEU A 284 -6.55 18.95 6.16
N TYR A 285 -7.52 18.44 6.92
CA TYR A 285 -7.74 18.91 8.29
C TYR A 285 -6.69 18.30 9.22
N GLN A 286 -6.01 19.13 9.99
CA GLN A 286 -5.00 18.70 10.96
C GLN A 286 -5.26 19.35 12.31
N SER A 287 -5.25 18.57 13.39
CA SER A 287 -5.35 19.05 14.78
C SER A 287 -4.32 18.34 15.66
N ASN A 288 -4.23 18.67 16.96
CA ASN A 288 -3.32 17.96 17.88
C ASN A 288 -3.74 16.50 18.12
N GLU A 289 -5.01 16.17 17.87
CA GLU A 289 -5.62 14.89 18.20
C GLU A 289 -5.90 14.01 16.98
N MET A 290 -6.21 14.60 15.81
CA MET A 290 -6.46 13.84 14.60
C MET A 290 -6.07 14.58 13.32
N ASN A 291 -5.79 13.81 12.27
CA ASN A 291 -5.78 14.29 10.89
C ASN A 291 -6.95 13.66 10.14
N VAL A 292 -7.63 14.43 9.29
CA VAL A 292 -8.72 13.97 8.45
C VAL A 292 -8.53 14.53 7.05
N TYR A 293 -8.25 13.67 6.08
CA TYR A 293 -7.96 14.09 4.70
C TYR A 293 -9.11 13.72 3.79
N ILE A 294 -9.59 14.70 3.03
CA ILE A 294 -10.73 14.57 2.12
C ILE A 294 -10.28 14.73 0.69
N HIS A 295 -10.69 13.79 -0.15
CA HIS A 295 -10.48 13.82 -1.58
C HIS A 295 -11.72 14.38 -2.27
N ARG A 296 -11.53 15.15 -3.35
CA ARG A 296 -12.67 15.67 -4.15
C ARG A 296 -13.38 14.56 -4.90
N ARG A 297 -12.64 13.62 -5.47
CA ARG A 297 -13.17 12.36 -6.00
C ARG A 297 -13.91 11.58 -4.90
N GLY A 298 -15.17 11.28 -5.14
CA GLY A 298 -16.09 10.67 -4.20
C GLY A 298 -16.45 11.54 -3.01
N GLY A 299 -15.89 12.75 -2.86
CA GLY A 299 -16.02 13.57 -1.65
C GLY A 299 -15.68 12.78 -0.39
N MET A 300 -14.76 11.82 -0.45
CA MET A 300 -14.54 10.81 0.61
C MET A 300 -13.47 11.25 1.59
N VAL A 301 -13.53 10.77 2.83
CA VAL A 301 -12.38 10.82 3.74
C VAL A 301 -11.50 9.63 3.44
N PHE A 302 -10.25 9.85 3.00
CA PHE A 302 -9.32 8.79 2.61
C PHE A 302 -8.24 8.50 3.66
N GLU A 303 -8.04 9.40 4.63
CA GLU A 303 -7.10 9.23 5.73
C GLU A 303 -7.69 9.77 7.04
N LEU A 304 -7.59 8.97 8.10
CA LEU A 304 -8.03 9.32 9.47
C LEU A 304 -6.94 8.91 10.45
N ASP A 305 -5.98 9.80 10.69
CA ASP A 305 -4.95 9.56 11.69
C ASP A 305 -5.47 9.94 13.08
N TYR A 306 -5.36 9.03 14.03
CA TYR A 306 -5.58 9.32 15.44
C TYR A 306 -4.23 9.43 16.16
N ILE A 307 -3.82 10.66 16.44
CA ILE A 307 -2.49 11.02 16.94
C ILE A 307 -2.19 10.43 18.34
N PRO A 308 -3.16 10.32 19.27
CA PRO A 308 -2.93 9.67 20.57
C PRO A 308 -2.59 8.18 20.49
N ALA A 309 -3.00 7.49 19.43
CA ALA A 309 -2.70 6.07 19.19
C ALA A 309 -1.62 5.83 18.14
N PHE A 310 -1.21 6.88 17.40
CA PHE A 310 -0.35 6.76 16.21
C PHE A 310 -0.92 5.76 15.19
N TRP A 311 -2.23 5.84 14.96
CA TRP A 311 -2.96 4.87 14.16
C TRP A 311 -3.74 5.55 13.04
N ASN A 312 -3.60 5.07 11.81
CA ASN A 312 -4.48 5.44 10.71
C ASN A 312 -5.64 4.44 10.63
N TYR A 313 -6.86 4.90 10.95
CA TYR A 313 -8.07 4.08 10.93
C TYR A 313 -8.62 3.83 9.51
N LEU A 314 -8.09 4.50 8.48
CA LEU A 314 -8.42 4.28 7.06
C LEU A 314 -7.24 3.69 6.25
N ASP A 315 -6.26 3.09 6.94
CA ASP A 315 -5.21 2.25 6.33
C ASP A 315 -5.79 0.90 5.84
N THR A 316 -6.60 1.00 4.81
CA THR A 316 -7.30 -0.07 4.12
C THR A 316 -6.56 -0.47 2.86
N VAL A 317 -6.96 -1.61 2.28
CA VAL A 317 -6.48 -2.04 0.96
C VAL A 317 -7.67 -2.41 0.10
N THR A 318 -7.70 -1.81 -1.08
CA THR A 318 -8.63 -2.11 -2.16
C THR A 318 -8.32 -3.50 -2.70
N ARG A 319 -9.32 -4.39 -2.70
CA ARG A 319 -9.11 -5.75 -3.21
C ARG A 319 -8.96 -5.70 -4.71
N ILE A 320 -7.86 -6.26 -5.21
CA ILE A 320 -7.64 -6.44 -6.64
C ILE A 320 -7.38 -7.90 -6.91
N SER A 321 -7.79 -8.37 -8.09
CA SER A 321 -7.39 -9.70 -8.56
C SER A 321 -5.88 -9.71 -8.80
N GLU A 322 -5.22 -10.76 -8.33
CA GLU A 322 -3.80 -11.04 -8.53
C GLU A 322 -3.63 -12.23 -9.47
N ARG A 323 -2.48 -12.31 -10.15
CA ARG A 323 -2.22 -13.33 -11.18
C ARG A 323 -2.34 -14.79 -10.74
N TYR A 324 -2.32 -15.04 -9.44
CA TYR A 324 -2.39 -16.38 -8.85
C TYR A 324 -3.81 -16.74 -8.39
N HIS A 325 -4.76 -15.81 -8.48
CA HIS A 325 -6.18 -16.11 -8.30
C HIS A 325 -6.72 -16.76 -9.57
N ARG A 326 -7.60 -17.75 -9.42
CA ARG A 326 -8.41 -18.21 -10.57
C ARG A 326 -9.59 -17.27 -10.77
N ASN A 327 -10.10 -17.22 -12.00
CA ASN A 327 -11.25 -16.38 -12.33
C ASN A 327 -12.43 -16.67 -11.39
N GLY A 328 -12.96 -15.62 -10.76
CA GLY A 328 -14.10 -15.71 -9.85
C GLY A 328 -13.77 -16.20 -8.42
N GLU A 329 -12.50 -16.47 -8.08
CA GLU A 329 -12.14 -16.92 -6.73
C GLU A 329 -12.03 -15.79 -5.68
N THR A 330 -11.94 -14.53 -6.12
CA THR A 330 -11.78 -13.38 -5.22
C THR A 330 -12.54 -12.16 -5.72
N ALA A 331 -13.27 -11.49 -4.82
CA ALA A 331 -13.86 -10.18 -5.09
C ALA A 331 -12.78 -9.16 -5.45
N SER A 332 -13.02 -8.38 -6.50
CA SER A 332 -12.27 -7.16 -6.81
C SER A 332 -13.16 -5.97 -6.47
N ASP A 333 -12.59 -4.99 -5.79
CA ASP A 333 -13.29 -3.76 -5.45
C ASP A 333 -13.24 -2.80 -6.66
N PRO A 334 -14.36 -2.20 -7.07
CA PRO A 334 -14.38 -1.22 -8.16
C PRO A 334 -13.93 0.18 -7.74
N TYR A 335 -13.74 0.42 -6.44
CA TYR A 335 -13.41 1.72 -5.86
C TYR A 335 -12.61 1.56 -4.55
N PRO A 336 -11.98 2.63 -4.05
CA PRO A 336 -11.19 2.59 -2.81
C PRO A 336 -12.03 2.33 -1.57
N ARG A 337 -11.55 1.47 -0.66
CA ARG A 337 -12.26 1.18 0.60
C ARG A 337 -11.98 2.23 1.67
N LYS A 338 -12.65 3.38 1.62
CA LYS A 338 -12.42 4.55 2.51
C LYS A 338 -13.65 4.86 3.37
N ALA A 339 -13.83 6.11 3.80
CA ALA A 339 -14.97 6.52 4.63
C ALA A 339 -15.84 7.60 3.99
N PHE A 340 -17.13 7.52 4.31
CA PHE A 340 -18.18 8.40 3.79
C PHE A 340 -18.29 8.31 2.27
N LEU A 341 -18.34 7.08 1.78
CA LEU A 341 -18.58 6.73 0.37
C LEU A 341 -20.07 6.46 0.17
N GLU A 342 -20.67 7.11 -0.82
CA GLU A 342 -22.12 7.01 -1.04
C GLU A 342 -22.47 5.75 -1.81
N HIS A 343 -23.63 5.22 -1.47
CA HIS A 343 -24.26 4.12 -2.19
C HIS A 343 -25.73 4.42 -2.39
N PHE A 344 -26.21 4.13 -3.59
CA PHE A 344 -27.62 4.24 -3.96
C PHE A 344 -28.08 2.89 -4.47
N PHE A 345 -29.06 2.29 -3.79
CA PHE A 345 -29.61 1.00 -4.18
C PHE A 345 -31.11 1.10 -4.46
N SER A 346 -31.63 0.24 -5.33
CA SER A 346 -33.07 0.11 -5.52
C SER A 346 -33.76 -0.37 -4.23
N LEU A 347 -35.00 0.08 -4.00
CA LEU A 347 -35.85 -0.45 -2.94
C LEU A 347 -36.20 -1.93 -3.14
N ASP A 348 -36.30 -2.37 -4.40
CA ASP A 348 -36.60 -3.75 -4.78
C ASP A 348 -35.40 -4.69 -4.59
N HIS A 349 -34.22 -4.14 -4.24
CA HIS A 349 -33.01 -4.92 -4.10
C HIS A 349 -33.14 -5.90 -2.92
N ARG A 350 -33.54 -7.14 -3.25
CA ARG A 350 -33.50 -8.26 -2.31
C ARG A 350 -32.04 -8.49 -1.92
N ARG A 351 -31.77 -8.35 -0.62
CA ARG A 351 -30.43 -8.42 -0.02
C ARG A 351 -29.66 -9.65 -0.52
N PRO A 352 -28.36 -9.55 -0.80
CA PRO A 352 -27.58 -10.72 -1.11
C PRO A 352 -27.38 -11.57 0.16
N GLU A 353 -27.59 -12.88 0.06
CA GLU A 353 -27.04 -13.89 0.98
C GLU A 353 -25.50 -13.98 0.89
N ARG A 354 -24.83 -13.04 0.18
CA ARG A 354 -23.42 -13.06 -0.21
C ARG A 354 -22.68 -11.75 0.15
N PRO A 355 -21.34 -11.77 0.24
CA PRO A 355 -20.49 -10.63 0.61
C PRO A 355 -20.61 -9.40 -0.30
N PHE A 356 -20.46 -8.20 0.27
CA PHE A 356 -20.33 -6.96 -0.50
C PHE A 356 -18.96 -6.89 -1.21
N PRO A 357 -18.85 -6.49 -2.50
CA PRO A 357 -19.86 -5.93 -3.41
C PRO A 357 -20.50 -6.95 -4.39
N GLU A 358 -20.30 -8.26 -4.23
CA GLU A 358 -20.45 -9.27 -5.30
C GLU A 358 -21.84 -9.35 -6.00
N ARG A 359 -22.88 -8.69 -5.49
CA ARG A 359 -24.17 -8.49 -6.21
C ARG A 359 -24.87 -7.15 -6.00
N MET A 360 -24.23 -6.16 -5.38
CA MET A 360 -24.78 -4.80 -5.38
C MET A 360 -24.30 -4.12 -6.66
N VAL A 361 -24.96 -4.46 -7.76
CA VAL A 361 -24.75 -3.78 -9.04
C VAL A 361 -25.42 -2.42 -8.90
N GLU A 362 -24.65 -1.45 -8.41
CA GLU A 362 -24.94 -0.06 -8.68
C GLU A 362 -24.76 0.15 -10.18
N HIS A 363 -25.84 0.56 -10.84
CA HIS A 363 -25.76 1.05 -12.19
C HIS A 363 -25.26 2.50 -12.08
N ASN A 364 -23.99 2.72 -12.42
CA ASN A 364 -23.21 3.97 -12.29
C ASN A 364 -22.52 4.16 -10.92
N ASP A 365 -21.19 4.34 -10.97
CA ASP A 365 -20.32 4.42 -9.81
C ASP A 365 -20.16 5.86 -9.31
N CYS A 366 -21.12 6.32 -8.50
CA CYS A 366 -21.10 7.66 -7.92
C CYS A 366 -19.87 7.94 -7.01
N ARG A 367 -19.19 6.90 -6.52
CA ARG A 367 -18.07 7.01 -5.57
C ARG A 367 -16.79 7.55 -6.19
N ASN A 368 -16.71 7.56 -7.51
CA ASN A 368 -15.58 8.10 -8.25
C ASN A 368 -15.88 9.46 -8.91
N GLU A 369 -17.08 10.00 -8.70
CA GLU A 369 -17.48 11.31 -9.22
C GLU A 369 -16.68 12.43 -8.57
N LEU A 370 -16.35 13.46 -9.35
CA LEU A 370 -15.60 14.61 -8.84
C LEU A 370 -16.55 15.59 -8.17
N TYR A 371 -16.37 15.83 -6.87
CA TYR A 371 -17.12 16.86 -6.17
C TYR A 371 -16.49 18.25 -6.38
N SER A 372 -17.34 19.23 -6.59
CA SER A 372 -16.99 20.65 -6.60
C SER A 372 -16.93 21.19 -5.16
N LEU A 373 -16.02 22.12 -4.90
CA LEU A 373 -15.96 22.83 -3.62
C LEU A 373 -17.08 23.87 -3.58
N ALA A 374 -18.08 23.65 -2.74
CA ALA A 374 -19.17 24.59 -2.54
C ALA A 374 -18.84 25.65 -1.49
N GLU A 375 -18.13 25.27 -0.41
CA GLU A 375 -17.80 26.18 0.68
C GLU A 375 -16.54 25.71 1.43
N LEU A 376 -15.66 26.65 1.83
CA LEU A 376 -14.48 26.37 2.65
C LEU A 376 -14.32 27.43 3.73
N LYS A 377 -14.78 27.13 4.95
CA LYS A 377 -14.70 28.03 6.10
C LYS A 377 -13.62 27.54 7.06
N ARG A 378 -12.38 27.98 6.84
CA ARG A 378 -11.20 27.53 7.62
C ARG A 378 -11.35 27.81 9.11
N ASP A 379 -11.83 28.99 9.48
CA ASP A 379 -12.01 29.41 10.88
C ASP A 379 -13.05 28.55 11.62
N GLN A 380 -14.06 28.08 10.87
CA GLN A 380 -15.12 27.20 11.38
C GLN A 380 -14.79 25.70 11.19
N ARG A 381 -13.64 25.38 10.59
CA ARG A 381 -13.18 24.01 10.30
C ARG A 381 -14.23 23.24 9.53
N GLN A 382 -14.74 23.86 8.46
CA GLN A 382 -15.83 23.33 7.66
C GLN A 382 -15.47 23.28 6.17
N ILE A 383 -15.83 22.18 5.52
CA ILE A 383 -15.69 21.96 4.08
C ILE A 383 -17.04 21.48 3.54
N ALA A 384 -17.60 22.15 2.53
CA ALA A 384 -18.79 21.69 1.83
C ALA A 384 -18.43 21.32 0.39
N LEU A 385 -18.76 20.10 0.01
CA LEU A 385 -18.56 19.53 -1.32
C LEU A 385 -19.92 19.23 -1.93
N GLN A 386 -20.07 19.44 -3.23
CA GLN A 386 -21.31 19.10 -3.93
C GLN A 386 -21.06 18.54 -5.33
N THR A 387 -21.93 17.63 -5.76
CA THR A 387 -21.95 17.10 -7.12
C THR A 387 -23.35 16.63 -7.49
N GLN A 388 -23.57 16.35 -8.77
CA GLN A 388 -24.76 15.66 -9.25
C GLN A 388 -24.33 14.26 -9.70
N VAL A 389 -24.89 13.23 -9.08
CA VAL A 389 -24.54 11.84 -9.37
C VAL A 389 -25.63 11.17 -10.20
N PRO A 390 -25.27 10.41 -11.25
CA PRO A 390 -26.21 9.52 -11.91
C PRO A 390 -26.37 8.25 -11.07
N ILE A 391 -27.60 7.87 -10.73
CA ILE A 391 -27.92 6.64 -10.01
C ILE A 391 -28.82 5.79 -10.88
N GLY A 392 -28.43 4.55 -11.12
CA GLY A 392 -29.26 3.62 -11.88
C GLY A 392 -30.12 2.78 -10.96
N LEU A 393 -31.44 2.95 -11.08
CA LEU A 393 -32.47 2.30 -10.27
C LEU A 393 -33.44 1.58 -11.21
N ASN A 394 -33.68 0.29 -10.98
CA ASN A 394 -34.67 -0.50 -11.72
C ASN A 394 -34.56 -0.41 -13.25
N GLY A 395 -33.35 -0.24 -13.79
CA GLY A 395 -33.09 -0.14 -15.23
C GLY A 395 -33.19 1.28 -15.82
N ALA A 396 -33.56 2.29 -15.04
CA ALA A 396 -33.53 3.70 -15.41
C ALA A 396 -32.35 4.41 -14.72
N VAL A 397 -31.91 5.55 -15.27
CA VAL A 397 -30.89 6.41 -14.65
C VAL A 397 -31.57 7.69 -14.18
N HIS A 398 -31.36 8.03 -12.91
CA HIS A 398 -31.85 9.24 -12.28
C HIS A 398 -30.68 10.13 -11.86
N ALA A 399 -30.87 11.44 -11.88
CA ALA A 399 -29.95 12.39 -11.29
C ALA A 399 -30.31 12.65 -9.82
N VAL A 400 -29.32 12.67 -8.94
CA VAL A 400 -29.46 13.16 -7.56
C VAL A 400 -28.35 14.15 -7.28
N GLU A 401 -28.70 15.32 -6.76
CA GLU A 401 -27.71 16.27 -6.25
C GLU A 401 -27.29 15.83 -4.84
N VAL A 402 -25.99 15.68 -4.61
CA VAL A 402 -25.41 15.29 -3.32
C VAL A 402 -24.56 16.43 -2.82
N ARG A 403 -24.89 16.93 -1.62
CA ARG A 403 -24.06 17.86 -0.87
C ARG A 403 -23.57 17.20 0.41
N LYS A 404 -22.25 17.21 0.62
CA LYS A 404 -21.60 16.78 1.86
C LYS A 404 -21.00 17.97 2.57
N GLN A 405 -21.27 18.11 3.86
CA GLN A 405 -20.70 19.16 4.69
C GLN A 405 -19.96 18.54 5.86
N TYR A 406 -18.63 18.64 5.80
CA TYR A 406 -17.73 18.16 6.83
C TYR A 406 -17.50 19.24 7.89
N TYR A 407 -17.58 18.84 9.15
CA TYR A 407 -17.18 19.65 10.30
C TYR A 407 -16.19 18.86 11.16
N PHE A 408 -15.19 19.56 11.68
CA PHE A 408 -14.18 18.95 12.53
C PHE A 408 -14.19 19.54 13.94
N LYS A 409 -14.38 18.67 14.93
CA LYS A 409 -14.17 18.96 16.35
C LYS A 409 -12.84 18.35 16.79
N LYS A 410 -12.57 18.34 18.11
CA LYS A 410 -11.29 17.88 18.67
C LYS A 410 -10.94 16.45 18.21
N ASN A 411 -11.84 15.49 18.42
CA ASN A 411 -11.66 14.08 18.05
C ASN A 411 -12.83 13.51 17.22
N THR A 412 -13.59 14.38 16.55
CA THR A 412 -14.81 13.99 15.85
C THR A 412 -14.83 14.60 14.47
N VAL A 413 -15.07 13.76 13.47
CA VAL A 413 -15.47 14.19 12.13
C VAL A 413 -16.98 14.00 12.01
N ILE A 414 -17.65 15.05 11.56
CA ILE A 414 -19.09 15.06 11.32
C ILE A 414 -19.28 15.27 9.83
N VAL A 415 -20.14 14.47 9.20
CA VAL A 415 -20.60 14.72 7.83
C VAL A 415 -22.11 14.88 7.84
N SER A 416 -22.58 16.01 7.33
CA SER A 416 -23.99 16.24 7.04
C SER A 416 -24.21 16.05 5.55
N TYR A 417 -25.24 15.27 5.22
CA TYR A 417 -25.69 15.01 3.86
C TYR A 417 -26.96 15.79 3.58
N ALA A 418 -27.03 16.38 2.38
CA ALA A 418 -28.27 16.85 1.78
C ALA A 418 -28.38 16.24 0.38
N LEU A 419 -29.45 15.49 0.15
CA LEU A 419 -29.77 14.86 -1.13
C LEU A 419 -30.98 15.58 -1.74
N ARG A 420 -30.83 16.11 -2.95
CA ARG A 420 -31.92 16.79 -3.66
C ARG A 420 -32.27 16.05 -4.93
N ASN A 421 -33.56 15.95 -5.23
CA ASN A 421 -34.05 15.44 -6.50
C ASN A 421 -34.25 16.62 -7.49
N PRO A 422 -33.35 16.81 -8.48
CA PRO A 422 -33.49 17.84 -9.51
C PRO A 422 -34.48 17.44 -10.63
N GLU A 423 -35.02 16.22 -10.62
CA GLU A 423 -35.92 15.72 -11.65
C GLU A 423 -37.37 16.18 -11.41
N ARG A 424 -38.21 15.99 -12.43
CA ARG A 424 -39.65 16.33 -12.39
C ARG A 424 -40.52 15.23 -11.80
N GLU A 425 -39.97 14.02 -11.63
CA GLU A 425 -40.67 12.86 -11.10
C GLU A 425 -40.06 12.49 -9.73
N PRO A 426 -40.85 11.91 -8.81
CA PRO A 426 -40.32 11.43 -7.54
C PRO A 426 -39.35 10.26 -7.77
N VAL A 427 -38.34 10.17 -6.90
CA VAL A 427 -37.36 9.09 -6.92
C VAL A 427 -37.22 8.49 -5.52
N ALA A 428 -37.12 7.16 -5.44
CA ALA A 428 -37.00 6.46 -4.16
C ALA A 428 -35.88 5.41 -4.22
N PHE A 429 -35.05 5.37 -3.17
CA PHE A 429 -33.86 4.52 -3.11
C PHE A 429 -33.42 4.25 -1.67
N LEU A 430 -32.51 3.29 -1.51
CA LEU A 430 -31.73 3.13 -0.28
C LEU A 430 -30.44 3.93 -0.40
N PHE A 431 -30.26 4.93 0.45
CA PHE A 431 -29.02 5.69 0.58
C PHE A 431 -28.13 5.08 1.65
N GLY A 432 -26.88 4.78 1.34
CA GLY A 432 -25.88 4.29 2.29
C GLY A 432 -24.61 5.12 2.29
N SER A 433 -23.96 5.24 3.45
CA SER A 433 -22.65 5.88 3.61
C SER A 433 -21.65 4.86 4.15
N GLU A 434 -20.84 4.24 3.28
CA GLU A 434 -19.84 3.24 3.65
C GLU A 434 -18.66 3.86 4.40
N ILE A 435 -18.26 3.21 5.50
CA ILE A 435 -17.14 3.57 6.36
C ILE A 435 -16.30 2.31 6.61
N ASN A 436 -15.06 2.30 6.13
CA ASN A 436 -14.12 1.19 6.34
C ASN A 436 -13.12 1.53 7.43
N LEU A 437 -13.16 0.83 8.56
CA LEU A 437 -12.21 1.03 9.66
C LEU A 437 -11.19 -0.11 9.72
N SER A 438 -9.90 0.25 9.67
CA SER A 438 -8.79 -0.68 9.66
C SER A 438 -8.22 -0.88 11.07
N PHE A 439 -8.33 -2.10 11.55
CA PHE A 439 -7.81 -2.59 12.85
C PHE A 439 -6.69 -3.60 12.63
N ILE A 440 -5.95 -3.96 13.69
CA ILE A 440 -4.88 -4.98 13.56
C ILE A 440 -5.43 -6.37 13.19
N SER A 441 -6.68 -6.68 13.59
CA SER A 441 -7.43 -7.86 13.16
C SER A 441 -8.94 -7.68 13.41
N SER A 442 -9.76 -8.60 12.90
CA SER A 442 -11.21 -8.68 13.19
C SER A 442 -11.57 -9.56 14.39
N GLY A 443 -10.60 -10.05 15.15
CA GLY A 443 -10.86 -10.92 16.30
C GLY A 443 -11.63 -10.16 17.38
N LYS A 444 -12.61 -10.79 18.04
CA LYS A 444 -13.40 -10.18 19.13
C LYS A 444 -12.56 -9.72 20.32
N GLU A 445 -11.38 -10.32 20.52
CA GLU A 445 -10.41 -9.89 21.53
C GLU A 445 -9.71 -8.57 21.16
N ILE A 446 -9.75 -8.19 19.88
CA ILE A 446 -9.10 -7.01 19.34
C ILE A 446 -10.13 -5.89 19.08
N VAL A 447 -11.27 -6.24 18.48
CA VAL A 447 -12.36 -5.29 18.20
C VAL A 447 -13.67 -5.83 18.72
N ARG A 448 -14.31 -5.08 19.62
CA ARG A 448 -15.70 -5.33 20.03
C ARG A 448 -16.59 -4.27 19.42
N VAL A 449 -17.77 -4.67 18.98
CA VAL A 449 -18.72 -3.74 18.37
C VAL A 449 -20.01 -3.84 19.17
N PHE A 450 -20.60 -2.71 19.54
CA PHE A 450 -21.79 -2.63 20.38
C PHE A 450 -22.83 -1.72 19.73
N ASP A 451 -24.08 -2.19 19.66
CA ASP A 451 -25.23 -1.31 19.45
C ASP A 451 -25.67 -0.76 20.81
N THR A 452 -25.32 0.49 21.08
CA THR A 452 -25.63 1.20 22.34
C THR A 452 -26.93 2.00 22.25
N SER A 453 -27.66 1.87 21.15
CA SER A 453 -29.00 2.47 20.97
C SER A 453 -30.07 1.75 21.80
N LYS A 454 -29.77 0.54 22.26
CA LYS A 454 -30.65 -0.26 23.14
C LYS A 454 -30.35 0.07 24.60
N LYS A 455 -31.35 -0.10 25.48
CA LYS A 455 -31.20 0.07 26.94
C LYS A 455 -30.06 -0.78 27.53
N THR A 456 -29.70 -1.88 26.85
CA THR A 456 -28.55 -2.73 27.15
C THR A 456 -27.64 -2.82 25.92
N ALA A 457 -26.33 -2.64 26.13
CA ALA A 457 -25.36 -2.82 25.05
C ALA A 457 -25.38 -4.27 24.56
N VAL A 458 -25.55 -4.48 23.26
CA VAL A 458 -25.53 -5.81 22.64
C VAL A 458 -24.25 -5.94 21.82
N GLU A 459 -23.48 -7.00 22.03
CA GLU A 459 -22.28 -7.29 21.24
C GLU A 459 -22.65 -7.68 19.79
N LEU A 460 -21.96 -7.11 18.82
CA LEU A 460 -22.05 -7.46 17.40
C LEU A 460 -20.86 -8.32 17.01
N LYS A 461 -21.11 -9.34 16.18
CA LYS A 461 -20.04 -10.10 15.52
C LYS A 461 -19.62 -9.36 14.25
N ALA A 462 -18.35 -9.41 13.91
CA ALA A 462 -17.80 -8.86 12.65
C ALA A 462 -18.26 -9.62 11.38
N ALA A 463 -19.06 -10.67 11.54
CA ALA A 463 -19.68 -11.41 10.45
C ALA A 463 -20.83 -10.62 9.80
N HIS A 464 -21.30 -11.10 8.64
CA HIS A 464 -22.40 -10.50 7.89
C HIS A 464 -23.66 -10.40 8.75
N HIS A 465 -23.99 -9.18 9.17
CA HIS A 465 -25.18 -8.93 9.96
C HIS A 465 -25.83 -7.63 9.55
N GLU A 466 -27.15 -7.67 9.40
CA GLU A 466 -27.95 -6.47 9.31
C GLU A 466 -28.65 -6.20 10.64
N ARG A 467 -28.70 -4.92 11.03
CA ARG A 467 -29.48 -4.44 12.17
C ARG A 467 -30.36 -3.29 11.76
N LYS A 468 -31.56 -3.24 12.33
CA LYS A 468 -32.53 -2.16 12.10
C LYS A 468 -32.54 -1.20 13.29
N SER A 469 -32.87 0.07 13.01
CA SER A 469 -33.14 1.09 14.03
C SER A 469 -31.95 1.43 14.94
N VAL A 470 -30.74 1.39 14.41
CA VAL A 470 -29.51 1.81 15.11
C VAL A 470 -29.44 3.33 15.12
N ARG A 471 -29.00 3.93 16.23
CA ARG A 471 -28.72 5.37 16.36
C ARG A 471 -27.25 5.61 16.72
N LYS A 472 -26.65 4.68 17.45
CA LYS A 472 -25.28 4.76 17.97
C LYS A 472 -24.64 3.38 17.97
N LEU A 473 -23.44 3.33 17.42
CA LEU A 473 -22.59 2.16 17.34
C LEU A 473 -21.26 2.50 18.02
N THR A 474 -20.80 1.65 18.94
CA THR A 474 -19.51 1.81 19.61
C THR A 474 -18.60 0.65 19.23
N LEU A 475 -17.41 0.94 18.70
CA LEU A 475 -16.35 -0.02 18.44
C LEU A 475 -15.24 0.18 19.48
N GLU A 476 -14.82 -0.87 20.15
CA GLU A 476 -13.69 -0.85 21.08
C GLU A 476 -12.48 -1.50 20.42
N ASP A 477 -11.49 -0.69 20.06
CA ASP A 477 -10.16 -1.14 19.66
C ASP A 477 -9.32 -1.41 20.91
N LYS A 478 -9.27 -2.69 21.30
CA LYS A 478 -8.50 -3.16 22.46
C LYS A 478 -7.00 -3.08 22.26
N HIS A 479 -6.52 -3.09 21.02
CA HIS A 479 -5.09 -2.97 20.74
C HIS A 479 -4.58 -1.57 21.11
N ASN A 480 -5.34 -0.54 20.74
CA ASN A 480 -4.96 0.85 20.95
C ASN A 480 -5.57 1.50 22.20
N ASN A 481 -6.48 0.79 22.90
CA ASN A 481 -7.33 1.33 23.96
C ASN A 481 -8.14 2.55 23.48
N VAL A 482 -8.81 2.39 22.33
CA VAL A 482 -9.60 3.46 21.71
C VAL A 482 -11.05 3.00 21.56
N SER A 483 -11.97 3.85 22.01
CA SER A 483 -13.40 3.76 21.70
C SER A 483 -13.69 4.62 20.47
N ILE A 484 -14.34 4.02 19.48
CA ILE A 484 -14.78 4.67 18.24
C ILE A 484 -16.29 4.67 18.25
N GLU A 485 -16.91 5.82 18.11
CA GLU A 485 -18.35 5.97 18.12
C GLU A 485 -18.83 6.47 16.77
N LEU A 486 -19.73 5.71 16.14
CA LEU A 486 -20.49 6.14 14.97
C LEU A 486 -21.93 6.39 15.40
N SER A 487 -22.40 7.61 15.25
CA SER A 487 -23.77 7.98 15.59
C SER A 487 -24.45 8.77 14.46
N SER A 488 -25.77 8.79 14.49
CA SER A 488 -26.60 9.54 13.55
C SER A 488 -27.74 10.25 14.27
N GLN A 489 -28.16 11.40 13.75
CA GLN A 489 -29.34 12.10 14.25
C GLN A 489 -30.62 11.27 14.02
N SER A 490 -30.76 10.70 12.83
CA SER A 490 -31.85 9.79 12.44
C SER A 490 -31.46 8.33 12.65
N LYS A 491 -32.44 7.47 12.93
CA LYS A 491 -32.20 6.02 13.03
C LYS A 491 -31.85 5.47 11.64
N TYR A 492 -30.88 4.57 11.59
CA TYR A 492 -30.43 3.90 10.37
C TYR A 492 -30.51 2.38 10.49
N ARG A 493 -30.44 1.72 9.34
CA ARG A 493 -30.12 0.29 9.25
C ARG A 493 -28.61 0.16 9.09
N LEU A 494 -28.01 -0.82 9.73
CA LEU A 494 -26.57 -1.05 9.69
C LEU A 494 -26.30 -2.40 9.03
N PHE A 495 -25.48 -2.39 7.98
CA PHE A 495 -24.81 -3.58 7.48
C PHE A 495 -23.32 -3.51 7.84
N ASN A 496 -22.74 -4.61 8.30
CA ASN A 496 -21.31 -4.66 8.61
C ASN A 496 -20.67 -5.96 8.14
N GLN A 497 -19.38 -5.89 7.79
CA GLN A 497 -18.63 -7.02 7.27
C GLN A 497 -17.12 -6.84 7.48
N ALA A 498 -16.43 -7.89 7.94
CA ALA A 498 -14.97 -7.97 7.85
C ALA A 498 -14.52 -8.20 6.40
N LEU A 499 -13.66 -7.32 5.89
CA LEU A 499 -13.06 -7.42 4.56
C LEU A 499 -11.67 -8.06 4.67
N THR A 500 -11.45 -9.11 3.88
CA THR A 500 -10.17 -9.80 3.75
C THR A 500 -9.68 -9.73 2.30
N SER A 501 -8.37 -9.79 2.13
CA SER A 501 -7.71 -9.98 0.83
C SER A 501 -7.01 -11.32 0.83
N ARG A 502 -7.26 -12.12 -0.21
CA ARG A 502 -6.60 -13.41 -0.40
C ARG A 502 -5.23 -13.18 -1.02
N ALA A 503 -4.14 -13.34 -0.27
CA ALA A 503 -2.80 -12.99 -0.71
C ALA A 503 -1.78 -14.12 -0.53
N LEU A 504 -0.75 -14.12 -1.39
CA LEU A 504 0.30 -15.13 -1.34
C LEU A 504 1.39 -14.76 -0.32
N GLU A 505 1.70 -15.69 0.58
CA GLU A 505 2.80 -15.60 1.51
C GLU A 505 3.68 -16.85 1.39
N ASN A 506 4.93 -16.69 0.96
CA ASN A 506 5.89 -17.80 0.85
C ASN A 506 5.36 -19.00 0.06
N GLY A 507 4.53 -18.76 -0.96
CA GLY A 507 3.92 -19.80 -1.80
C GLY A 507 2.63 -20.42 -1.26
N LYS A 508 2.13 -19.96 -0.10
CA LYS A 508 0.83 -20.36 0.45
C LYS A 508 -0.16 -19.21 0.34
N LEU A 509 -1.36 -19.51 -0.11
CA LEU A 509 -2.44 -18.54 -0.26
C LEU A 509 -3.27 -18.51 1.04
N GLY A 510 -3.55 -17.32 1.57
CA GLY A 510 -4.33 -17.15 2.78
C GLY A 510 -5.12 -15.84 2.81
N GLU A 511 -6.14 -15.78 3.64
CA GLU A 511 -6.96 -14.59 3.87
C GLU A 511 -6.26 -13.63 4.82
N GLN A 512 -6.18 -12.36 4.43
CA GLN A 512 -5.56 -11.29 5.21
C GLN A 512 -6.59 -10.23 5.53
N PHE A 513 -6.90 -10.02 6.81
CA PHE A 513 -7.83 -8.98 7.25
C PHE A 513 -7.32 -7.58 6.89
N GLN A 514 -8.17 -6.76 6.27
CA GLN A 514 -7.84 -5.41 5.84
C GLN A 514 -8.67 -4.33 6.54
N SER A 515 -9.96 -4.56 6.74
CA SER A 515 -10.85 -3.57 7.38
C SER A 515 -12.17 -4.18 7.83
N LEU A 516 -12.85 -3.49 8.74
CA LEU A 516 -14.26 -3.68 9.04
C LEU A 516 -15.05 -2.62 8.28
N MET A 517 -15.86 -3.06 7.32
CA MET A 517 -16.79 -2.21 6.60
C MET A 517 -18.06 -2.04 7.44
N LEU A 518 -18.53 -0.80 7.56
CA LEU A 518 -19.77 -0.37 8.17
C LEU A 518 -20.57 0.40 7.12
N LEU A 519 -21.83 0.04 6.92
CA LEU A 519 -22.73 0.70 5.99
C LEU A 519 -24.02 1.06 6.76
N PRO A 520 -24.06 2.22 7.43
CA PRO A 520 -25.31 2.87 7.79
C PRO A 520 -26.07 3.25 6.52
N TYR A 521 -27.37 2.92 6.47
CA TYR A 521 -28.22 3.25 5.34
C TYR A 521 -29.68 3.52 5.74
N TRP A 522 -30.37 4.26 4.88
CA TRP A 522 -31.73 4.76 5.05
C TRP A 522 -32.56 4.52 3.79
N GLU A 523 -33.86 4.43 3.97
CA GLU A 523 -34.83 4.50 2.87
C GLU A 523 -35.18 5.98 2.66
N VAL A 524 -35.06 6.44 1.41
CA VAL A 524 -35.23 7.84 1.03
C VAL A 524 -36.19 7.89 -0.15
N GLU A 525 -37.20 8.74 -0.05
CA GLU A 525 -38.14 9.09 -1.12
C GLU A 525 -38.11 10.61 -1.25
N LEU A 526 -37.86 11.09 -2.46
CA LEU A 526 -37.71 12.51 -2.77
C LEU A 526 -38.69 12.90 -3.88
N LYS A 527 -39.61 13.80 -3.57
CA LYS A 527 -40.40 14.52 -4.59
C LYS A 527 -39.48 15.48 -5.37
N PRO A 528 -39.94 15.99 -6.53
CA PRO A 528 -39.23 17.04 -7.25
C PRO A 528 -38.86 18.20 -6.32
N GLU A 529 -37.60 18.63 -6.37
CA GLU A 529 -37.02 19.71 -5.55
C GLU A 529 -36.94 19.43 -4.04
N GLU A 530 -37.40 18.27 -3.58
CA GLU A 530 -37.32 17.90 -2.17
C GLU A 530 -35.86 17.64 -1.77
N ILE A 531 -35.53 18.01 -0.53
CA ILE A 531 -34.22 17.80 0.07
C ILE A 531 -34.38 16.88 1.28
N TRP A 532 -33.64 15.77 1.27
CA TRP A 532 -33.50 14.89 2.41
C TRP A 532 -32.17 15.12 3.10
N GLU A 533 -32.16 15.19 4.43
CA GLU A 533 -30.97 15.46 5.21
C GLU A 533 -30.70 14.39 6.27
N THR A 534 -29.42 14.11 6.50
CA THR A 534 -28.97 13.32 7.65
C THR A 534 -27.58 13.77 8.08
N THR A 535 -27.17 13.38 9.28
CA THR A 535 -25.83 13.64 9.79
C THR A 535 -25.26 12.38 10.42
N LEU A 536 -24.01 12.07 10.08
CA LEU A 536 -23.19 11.04 10.72
C LEU A 536 -22.04 11.68 11.49
N GLU A 537 -21.84 11.24 12.72
CA GLU A 537 -20.71 11.65 13.55
C GLU A 537 -19.83 10.44 13.84
N LEU A 538 -18.53 10.55 13.56
CA LEU A 538 -17.51 9.56 13.89
C LEU A 538 -16.53 10.17 14.89
N SER A 539 -16.57 9.67 16.13
CA SER A 539 -15.74 10.16 17.25
C SER A 539 -14.72 9.12 17.69
N LEU A 540 -13.51 9.57 18.05
CA LEU A 540 -12.45 8.74 18.60
C LEU A 540 -12.10 9.19 20.02
N GLN A 541 -12.04 8.26 20.96
CA GLN A 541 -11.65 8.55 22.33
C GLN A 541 -10.69 7.50 22.83
N LYS A 542 -9.51 7.94 23.29
CA LYS A 542 -8.58 7.04 23.98
C LYS A 542 -9.08 6.90 25.42
N SER A 543 -9.24 5.66 25.87
CA SER A 543 -9.63 5.35 27.25
C SER A 543 -8.53 5.64 28.24
#